data_AF-A0A3N3ZTY6-F1
#
_entry.id   AF-A0A3N3ZTY6-F1
#
_cell.length_a   1.000
_cell.length_b   1.000
_cell.length_c   1.000
_cell.angle_alpha   90.00
_cell.angle_beta   90.00
_cell.angle_gamma   90.00
#
_symmetry.space_group_name_H-M   'P 1'
#
loop_
_entity.id
_entity.type
_entity.pdbx_description
1 polymer ?
#
loop_
_entity_poly.entity_id
_entity_poly.type
_entity_poly.pdbx_seq_one_letter_code
_entity_poly.pdbx_strand_id
1 'polypeptide(L)'
;MTRGRFGLWPATRLMLRRHRVALVAWTLSLLLLVGITVPSYQTTYPGLEERGPLVQQMQNTDGMRLIYGIMHGPGRLGQLFVWEVGAYVILLTCIMALLLAVSCTRGEEDAGTLELVRASGVRTVTPLIAGMVLVFTACLLVGGGSAAILLAQMASTSELTTQGALAFGGVTALSGCTVGLVAMVFAQLRGEARGARAWSFLFVGVTFLLRILADEAISNDDWPRWLRTLNWFSPFGWKEVVSPYTEDRMWPLLVFVVVDVVLVMAAVGLYSAREYSRSVLPDSSASSRRLHVPGVEVWTWIDARSQMVGWSVAILVVAALFGSMTGGLVETLRDSEPTRKMLEQMSASSGTVPGASSEDLAKAAEALSPESLLGQFYEFLGLYVALLVAIFAVSVVLKWRGEEKVGHLDLELTAGTRHWRSLLARCLWAVVASVAVLAAASALMGWLGEMQMAEEVGAGKSFELSMTSTFGQVPAVVAGIGVVAVLIAVVPRLSGAIWAVIAGSMFLQMFGGLVDLPGWLRDLSLYAWAPSVGETWHWPQMVLLTGIGVLGMAVAAASVGRRDVKS
;
A
#
# COMPACT_ATOMS: atom_id res chain seq x y z
N MET A 1 39.61 -14.04 -31.04
CA MET A 1 38.14 -13.82 -31.06
C MET A 1 37.41 -14.83 -30.16
N THR A 2 37.60 -14.80 -28.83
CA THR A 2 36.97 -15.78 -27.89
C THR A 2 36.51 -15.16 -26.56
N ARG A 3 36.10 -13.88 -26.54
CA ARG A 3 35.70 -13.14 -25.31
C ARG A 3 34.19 -12.95 -25.13
N GLY A 4 33.34 -13.80 -25.72
CA GLY A 4 31.89 -13.57 -25.78
C GLY A 4 31.05 -14.07 -24.60
N ARG A 5 31.54 -15.04 -23.80
CA ARG A 5 30.76 -15.74 -22.76
C ARG A 5 31.12 -15.36 -21.30
N PHE A 6 32.08 -14.46 -21.08
CA PHE A 6 32.77 -14.30 -19.78
C PHE A 6 32.18 -13.29 -18.77
N GLY A 7 31.04 -12.64 -19.05
CA GLY A 7 30.53 -11.55 -18.18
C GLY A 7 29.19 -11.81 -17.47
N LEU A 8 28.31 -12.63 -18.05
CA LEU A 8 26.93 -12.74 -17.55
C LEU A 8 26.85 -13.36 -16.16
N TRP A 9 27.49 -14.52 -15.97
CA TRP A 9 27.47 -15.19 -14.67
C TRP A 9 28.10 -14.35 -13.55
N PRO A 10 29.29 -13.72 -13.73
CA PRO A 10 29.81 -12.76 -12.76
C PRO A 10 28.86 -11.59 -12.47
N ALA A 11 28.22 -11.01 -13.50
CA ALA A 11 27.28 -9.90 -13.35
C ALA A 11 26.02 -10.31 -12.59
N THR A 12 25.40 -11.45 -12.93
CA THR A 12 24.25 -12.00 -12.22
C THR A 12 24.60 -12.34 -10.77
N ARG A 13 25.78 -12.94 -10.53
CA ARG A 13 26.24 -13.23 -9.16
C ARG A 13 26.44 -11.96 -8.34
N LEU A 14 26.96 -10.90 -8.95
CA LEU A 14 27.12 -9.59 -8.29
C LEU A 14 25.76 -8.98 -7.94
N MET A 15 24.84 -8.94 -8.90
CA MET A 15 23.47 -8.44 -8.70
C MET A 15 22.74 -9.23 -7.60
N LEU A 16 22.83 -10.55 -7.62
CA LEU A 16 22.27 -11.42 -6.59
C LEU A 16 22.86 -11.09 -5.21
N ARG A 17 24.17 -10.92 -5.09
CA ARG A 17 24.82 -10.56 -3.81
C ARG A 17 24.34 -9.21 -3.28
N ARG A 18 24.12 -8.23 -4.16
CA ARG A 18 23.63 -6.90 -3.80
C ARG A 18 22.16 -6.93 -3.33
N HIS A 19 21.33 -7.73 -3.99
CA HIS A 19 19.88 -7.75 -3.73
C HIS A 19 19.39 -8.95 -2.90
N ARG A 20 20.26 -9.87 -2.47
CA ARG A 20 19.87 -11.11 -1.76
C ARG A 20 18.99 -10.88 -0.54
N VAL A 21 19.25 -9.83 0.25
CA VAL A 21 18.50 -9.58 1.49
C VAL A 21 17.07 -9.19 1.14
N ALA A 22 16.91 -8.28 0.19
CA ALA A 22 15.58 -7.87 -0.29
C ALA A 22 14.85 -9.06 -0.93
N LEU A 23 15.53 -9.85 -1.78
CA LEU A 23 14.95 -11.02 -2.43
C LEU A 23 14.47 -12.07 -1.41
N VAL A 24 15.30 -12.40 -0.44
CA VAL A 24 14.95 -13.36 0.61
C VAL A 24 13.81 -12.83 1.47
N ALA A 25 13.86 -11.55 1.88
CA ALA A 25 12.80 -10.95 2.67
C ALA A 25 11.45 -10.97 1.94
N TRP A 26 11.39 -10.49 0.69
CA TRP A 26 10.17 -10.51 -0.11
C TRP A 26 9.66 -11.93 -0.36
N THR A 27 10.55 -12.82 -0.84
CA THR A 27 10.15 -14.19 -1.21
C THR A 27 9.66 -14.96 0.01
N LEU A 28 10.39 -14.92 1.14
CA LEU A 28 9.96 -15.61 2.35
C LEU A 28 8.65 -15.06 2.89
N SER A 29 8.48 -13.73 2.95
CA SER A 29 7.24 -13.14 3.46
C SER A 29 6.03 -13.52 2.61
N LEU A 30 6.14 -13.51 1.29
CA LEU A 30 5.04 -13.89 0.39
C LEU A 30 4.75 -15.39 0.44
N LEU A 31 5.78 -16.23 0.48
CA LEU A 31 5.60 -17.68 0.60
C LEU A 31 5.04 -18.08 1.97
N LEU A 32 5.44 -17.39 3.05
CA LEU A 32 4.89 -17.59 4.38
C LEU A 32 3.40 -17.24 4.42
N LEU A 33 3.02 -16.13 3.77
CA LEU A 33 1.62 -15.73 3.65
C LEU A 33 0.80 -16.86 2.97
N VAL A 34 1.28 -17.39 1.83
CA VAL A 34 0.63 -18.54 1.16
C VAL A 34 0.58 -19.78 2.04
N GLY A 35 1.65 -20.05 2.79
CA GLY A 35 1.77 -21.23 3.65
C GLY A 35 0.80 -21.25 4.84
N ILE A 36 0.43 -20.09 5.38
CA ILE A 36 -0.41 -19.98 6.59
C ILE A 36 -1.90 -19.94 6.25
N THR A 37 -2.27 -19.34 5.11
CA THR A 37 -3.67 -18.98 4.84
C THR A 37 -4.61 -20.18 4.68
N VAL A 38 -4.28 -21.15 3.83
CA VAL A 38 -5.19 -22.29 3.59
C VAL A 38 -5.43 -23.11 4.86
N PRO A 39 -4.39 -23.46 5.65
CA PRO A 39 -4.61 -24.09 6.96
C PRO A 39 -5.48 -23.25 7.90
N SER A 40 -5.29 -21.92 7.90
CA SER A 40 -6.06 -21.01 8.76
C SER A 40 -7.54 -20.99 8.39
N TYR A 41 -7.91 -20.98 7.10
CA TYR A 41 -9.31 -21.13 6.71
C TYR A 41 -9.86 -22.52 7.02
N GLN A 42 -9.05 -23.57 6.84
CA GLN A 42 -9.49 -24.93 7.15
C GLN A 42 -9.78 -25.13 8.64
N THR A 43 -9.00 -24.49 9.54
CA THR A 43 -9.25 -24.55 10.98
C THR A 43 -10.43 -23.68 11.43
N THR A 44 -10.65 -22.56 10.76
CA THR A 44 -11.68 -21.57 11.14
C THR A 44 -13.05 -21.91 10.54
N TYR A 45 -13.06 -22.40 9.29
CA TYR A 45 -14.25 -22.80 8.54
C TYR A 45 -14.05 -24.19 7.90
N PRO A 46 -14.14 -25.29 8.67
CA PRO A 46 -13.94 -26.65 8.17
C PRO A 46 -14.91 -27.06 7.06
N GLY A 47 -16.18 -26.68 7.15
CA GLY A 47 -17.24 -27.14 6.24
C GLY A 47 -17.61 -26.15 5.13
N LEU A 48 -18.06 -26.66 3.97
CA LEU A 48 -18.66 -25.84 2.90
C LEU A 48 -19.96 -25.15 3.35
N GLU A 49 -20.78 -25.82 4.17
CA GLU A 49 -22.01 -25.23 4.72
C GLU A 49 -21.72 -24.04 5.64
N GLU A 50 -20.67 -24.12 6.46
CA GLU A 50 -20.24 -23.04 7.34
C GLU A 50 -19.64 -21.84 6.57
N ARG A 51 -19.09 -22.09 5.37
CA ARG A 51 -18.57 -21.05 4.47
C ARG A 51 -19.64 -20.38 3.63
N GLY A 52 -20.80 -21.01 3.41
CA GLY A 52 -21.87 -20.47 2.59
C GLY A 52 -22.28 -19.04 2.97
N PRO A 53 -22.61 -18.77 4.25
CA PRO A 53 -22.92 -17.42 4.72
C PRO A 53 -21.77 -16.43 4.50
N LEU A 54 -20.53 -16.84 4.76
CA LEU A 54 -19.34 -16.03 4.54
C LEU A 54 -19.18 -15.66 3.04
N VAL A 55 -19.34 -16.62 2.14
CA VAL A 55 -19.22 -16.42 0.69
C VAL A 55 -20.30 -15.45 0.21
N GLN A 56 -21.54 -15.64 0.64
CA GLN A 56 -22.66 -14.78 0.27
C GLN A 56 -22.44 -13.36 0.79
N GLN A 57 -21.98 -13.22 2.04
CA GLN A 57 -21.61 -11.94 2.63
C GLN A 57 -20.54 -11.23 1.78
N MET A 58 -19.45 -11.93 1.43
CA MET A 58 -18.35 -11.35 0.63
C MET A 58 -18.76 -11.01 -0.81
N GLN A 59 -19.71 -11.73 -1.39
CA GLN A 59 -20.24 -11.45 -2.73
C GLN A 59 -21.13 -10.19 -2.75
N ASN A 60 -21.85 -9.95 -1.65
CA ASN A 60 -22.79 -8.83 -1.51
C ASN A 60 -22.08 -7.52 -1.11
N THR A 61 -20.86 -7.57 -0.58
CA THR A 61 -20.09 -6.36 -0.27
C THR A 61 -19.28 -5.88 -1.48
N ASP A 62 -19.79 -4.87 -2.19
CA ASP A 62 -19.11 -4.29 -3.37
C ASP A 62 -17.67 -3.86 -3.08
N GLY A 63 -17.43 -3.35 -1.87
CA GLY A 63 -16.09 -2.98 -1.43
C GLY A 63 -15.06 -4.10 -1.42
N MET A 64 -15.48 -5.29 -1.00
CA MET A 64 -14.61 -6.47 -1.03
C MET A 64 -14.34 -6.89 -2.48
N ARG A 65 -15.30 -6.72 -3.39
CA ARG A 65 -15.10 -6.92 -4.84
C ARG A 65 -14.10 -5.93 -5.43
N LEU A 66 -14.12 -4.68 -4.99
CA LEU A 66 -13.17 -3.65 -5.43
C LEU A 66 -11.73 -3.90 -4.95
N ILE A 67 -11.53 -4.58 -3.82
CA ILE A 67 -10.20 -4.88 -3.28
C ILE A 67 -9.68 -6.23 -3.80
N TYR A 68 -10.51 -7.27 -3.70
CA TYR A 68 -10.12 -8.67 -3.94
C TYR A 68 -10.53 -9.19 -5.32
N GLY A 69 -11.54 -8.58 -5.92
CA GLY A 69 -12.20 -9.08 -7.13
C GLY A 69 -13.35 -10.02 -6.82
N ILE A 70 -13.75 -10.78 -7.84
CA ILE A 70 -14.97 -11.57 -7.79
C ILE A 70 -14.76 -12.80 -6.91
N MET A 71 -15.64 -12.97 -5.93
CA MET A 71 -15.71 -14.18 -5.13
C MET A 71 -16.57 -15.22 -5.85
N HIS A 72 -15.96 -16.29 -6.33
CA HIS A 72 -16.65 -17.37 -7.04
C HIS A 72 -17.26 -18.38 -6.06
N GLY A 73 -18.46 -18.89 -6.37
CA GLY A 73 -19.04 -20.02 -5.65
C GLY A 73 -18.35 -21.35 -6.00
N PRO A 74 -18.43 -22.38 -5.15
CA PRO A 74 -19.15 -22.45 -3.86
C PRO A 74 -18.32 -22.00 -2.64
N GLY A 75 -17.10 -21.44 -2.82
CA GLY A 75 -16.24 -21.03 -1.70
C GLY A 75 -15.36 -22.14 -1.15
N ARG A 76 -14.77 -22.95 -2.04
CA ARG A 76 -13.73 -23.92 -1.65
C ARG A 76 -12.50 -23.20 -1.13
N LEU A 77 -11.68 -23.89 -0.32
CA LEU A 77 -10.47 -23.31 0.27
C LEU A 77 -9.53 -22.68 -0.77
N GLY A 78 -9.37 -23.33 -1.93
CA GLY A 78 -8.58 -22.78 -3.04
C GLY A 78 -9.16 -21.49 -3.62
N GLN A 79 -10.49 -21.40 -3.73
CA GLN A 79 -11.17 -20.20 -4.25
C GLN A 79 -11.07 -19.03 -3.27
N LEU A 80 -11.33 -19.28 -1.97
CA LEU A 80 -11.15 -18.28 -0.91
C LEU A 80 -9.71 -17.78 -0.84
N PHE A 81 -8.75 -18.71 -0.92
CA PHE A 81 -7.33 -18.37 -0.96
C PHE A 81 -6.99 -17.46 -2.14
N VAL A 82 -7.39 -17.81 -3.37
CA VAL A 82 -7.07 -17.01 -4.56
C VAL A 82 -7.75 -15.65 -4.54
N TRP A 83 -8.99 -15.60 -4.04
CA TRP A 83 -9.77 -14.38 -3.94
C TRP A 83 -9.11 -13.37 -2.98
N GLU A 84 -8.86 -13.76 -1.74
CA GLU A 84 -8.33 -12.84 -0.72
C GLU A 84 -6.79 -12.72 -0.81
N VAL A 85 -6.09 -13.78 -0.44
CA VAL A 85 -4.62 -13.76 -0.29
C VAL A 85 -3.92 -13.83 -1.63
N GLY A 86 -4.49 -14.52 -2.61
CA GLY A 86 -3.97 -14.57 -3.97
C GLY A 86 -3.89 -13.19 -4.61
N ALA A 87 -4.90 -12.34 -4.39
CA ALA A 87 -4.88 -10.94 -4.86
C ALA A 87 -3.69 -10.17 -4.26
N TYR A 88 -3.44 -10.29 -2.95
CA TYR A 88 -2.30 -9.65 -2.30
C TYR A 88 -0.96 -10.20 -2.77
N VAL A 89 -0.82 -11.53 -2.91
CA VAL A 89 0.42 -12.16 -3.35
C VAL A 89 0.78 -11.71 -4.76
N ILE A 90 -0.19 -11.65 -5.68
CA ILE A 90 0.03 -11.14 -7.04
C ILE A 90 0.43 -9.66 -6.98
N LEU A 91 -0.30 -8.83 -6.25
CA LEU A 91 0.00 -7.39 -6.11
C LEU A 91 1.40 -7.13 -5.58
N LEU A 92 1.76 -7.79 -4.48
CA LEU A 92 3.04 -7.62 -3.83
C LEU A 92 4.19 -8.20 -4.66
N THR A 93 3.96 -9.29 -5.42
CA THR A 93 4.94 -9.82 -6.38
C THR A 93 5.21 -8.81 -7.50
N CYS A 94 4.16 -8.18 -8.03
CA CYS A 94 4.29 -7.11 -9.02
C CYS A 94 5.09 -5.90 -8.47
N ILE A 95 4.79 -5.46 -7.24
CA ILE A 95 5.52 -4.36 -6.59
C ILE A 95 6.99 -4.74 -6.34
N MET A 96 7.25 -5.95 -5.86
CA MET A 96 8.61 -6.48 -5.68
C MET A 96 9.37 -6.46 -7.01
N ALA A 97 8.79 -7.03 -8.07
CA ALA A 97 9.40 -7.12 -9.38
C ALA A 97 9.70 -5.73 -9.97
N LEU A 98 8.76 -4.79 -9.82
CA LEU A 98 8.92 -3.39 -10.20
C LEU A 98 10.11 -2.72 -9.50
N LEU A 99 10.15 -2.80 -8.16
CA LEU A 99 11.19 -2.14 -7.36
C LEU A 99 12.57 -2.73 -7.67
N LEU A 100 12.65 -4.05 -7.80
CA LEU A 100 13.86 -4.76 -8.18
C LEU A 100 14.30 -4.39 -9.60
N ALA A 101 13.38 -4.36 -10.56
CA ALA A 101 13.65 -4.00 -11.95
C ALA A 101 14.24 -2.60 -12.08
N VAL A 102 13.64 -1.60 -11.44
CA VAL A 102 14.19 -0.23 -11.47
C VAL A 102 15.51 -0.15 -10.71
N SER A 103 15.65 -0.89 -9.61
CA SER A 103 16.90 -0.91 -8.85
C SER A 103 18.06 -1.50 -9.67
N CYS A 104 17.85 -2.59 -10.40
CA CYS A 104 18.89 -3.25 -11.20
C CYS A 104 19.19 -2.54 -12.53
N THR A 105 18.37 -1.55 -12.91
CA THR A 105 18.55 -0.75 -14.14
C THR A 105 18.96 0.68 -13.78
N ARG A 106 18.01 1.62 -13.71
CA ARG A 106 18.29 3.04 -13.43
C ARG A 106 18.91 3.26 -12.05
N GLY A 107 18.58 2.45 -11.06
CA GLY A 107 19.21 2.53 -9.75
C GLY A 107 20.73 2.32 -9.80
N GLU A 108 21.20 1.41 -10.65
CA GLU A 108 22.64 1.16 -10.85
C GLU A 108 23.32 2.22 -11.70
N GLU A 109 22.59 2.81 -12.66
CA GLU A 109 23.06 3.93 -13.47
C GLU A 109 23.22 5.20 -12.63
N ASP A 110 22.18 5.58 -11.88
CA ASP A 110 22.20 6.77 -11.02
C ASP A 110 23.25 6.66 -9.90
N ALA A 111 23.53 5.45 -9.43
CA ALA A 111 24.57 5.19 -8.43
C ALA A 111 26.00 5.16 -9.02
N GLY A 112 26.18 5.34 -10.34
CA GLY A 112 27.47 5.23 -11.03
C GLY A 112 28.09 3.83 -11.04
N THR A 113 27.41 2.83 -10.47
CA THR A 113 27.93 1.45 -10.40
C THR A 113 28.01 0.83 -11.80
N LEU A 114 27.06 1.16 -12.67
CA LEU A 114 27.05 0.64 -14.03
C LEU A 114 28.29 1.08 -14.84
N GLU A 115 28.82 2.28 -14.57
CA GLU A 115 30.02 2.80 -15.24
C GLU A 115 31.24 1.93 -14.94
N LEU A 116 31.45 1.59 -13.66
CA LEU A 116 32.53 0.71 -13.20
C LEU A 116 32.44 -0.68 -13.85
N VAL A 117 31.22 -1.22 -13.95
CA VAL A 117 30.98 -2.52 -14.60
C VAL A 117 31.27 -2.43 -16.10
N ARG A 118 30.89 -1.36 -16.78
CA ARG A 118 31.19 -1.16 -18.21
C ARG A 118 32.68 -0.95 -18.48
N ALA A 119 33.39 -0.27 -17.58
CA ALA A 119 34.84 -0.10 -17.66
C ALA A 119 35.62 -1.42 -17.58
N SER A 120 35.03 -2.48 -17.01
CA SER A 120 35.63 -3.82 -16.94
C SER A 120 35.64 -4.60 -18.26
N GLY A 121 35.10 -4.03 -19.35
CA GLY A 121 35.09 -4.65 -20.69
C GLY A 121 33.95 -5.63 -20.94
N VAL A 122 32.92 -5.62 -20.09
CA VAL A 122 31.70 -6.43 -20.26
C VAL A 122 30.83 -5.87 -21.40
N ARG A 123 30.16 -6.73 -22.18
CA ARG A 123 29.23 -6.27 -23.25
C ARG A 123 28.16 -5.36 -22.66
N THR A 124 27.82 -4.29 -23.36
CA THR A 124 26.87 -3.25 -22.92
C THR A 124 25.55 -3.81 -22.41
N VAL A 125 24.98 -4.82 -23.07
CA VAL A 125 23.67 -5.42 -22.74
C VAL A 125 23.71 -6.38 -21.53
N THR A 126 24.90 -6.85 -21.12
CA THR A 126 25.04 -7.86 -20.06
C THR A 126 24.42 -7.45 -18.72
N PRO A 127 24.59 -6.21 -18.22
CA PRO A 127 24.00 -5.79 -16.96
C PRO A 127 22.46 -5.76 -16.99
N LEU A 128 21.87 -5.38 -18.14
CA LEU A 128 20.42 -5.44 -18.32
C LEU A 128 19.91 -6.89 -18.24
N ILE A 129 20.55 -7.81 -18.98
CA ILE A 129 20.19 -9.23 -18.95
C ILE A 129 20.38 -9.81 -17.54
N ALA A 130 21.45 -9.44 -16.84
CA ALA A 130 21.67 -9.86 -15.46
C ALA A 130 20.54 -9.39 -14.53
N GLY A 131 20.05 -8.16 -14.70
CA GLY A 131 18.88 -7.64 -14.01
C GLY A 131 17.60 -8.39 -14.37
N MET A 132 17.35 -8.66 -15.66
CA MET A 132 16.19 -9.45 -16.12
C MET A 132 16.18 -10.86 -15.50
N VAL A 133 17.32 -11.55 -15.52
CA VAL A 133 17.48 -12.87 -14.88
C VAL A 133 17.13 -12.81 -13.40
N LEU A 134 17.54 -11.75 -12.69
CA LEU A 134 17.23 -11.61 -11.28
C LEU A 134 15.73 -11.38 -11.02
N VAL A 135 15.09 -10.53 -11.83
CA VAL A 135 13.64 -10.28 -11.74
C VAL A 135 12.85 -11.55 -12.05
N PHE A 136 13.18 -12.27 -13.12
CA PHE A 136 12.56 -13.55 -13.44
C PHE A 136 12.78 -14.59 -12.36
N THR A 137 13.99 -14.68 -11.80
CA THR A 137 14.27 -15.58 -10.68
C THR A 137 13.39 -15.24 -9.48
N ALA A 138 13.23 -13.97 -9.13
CA ALA A 138 12.38 -13.54 -8.03
C ALA A 138 10.90 -13.93 -8.25
N CYS A 139 10.37 -13.65 -9.45
CA CYS A 139 8.97 -13.96 -9.78
C CYS A 139 8.71 -15.47 -9.85
N LEU A 140 9.65 -16.25 -10.41
CA LEU A 140 9.57 -17.70 -10.45
C LEU A 140 9.71 -18.34 -9.07
N LEU A 141 10.53 -17.78 -8.17
CA LEU A 141 10.63 -18.25 -6.79
C LEU A 141 9.32 -18.04 -6.03
N VAL A 142 8.67 -16.89 -6.20
CA VAL A 142 7.38 -16.62 -5.56
C VAL A 142 6.29 -17.48 -6.20
N GLY A 143 6.07 -17.41 -7.51
CA GLY A 143 5.00 -18.16 -8.18
C GLY A 143 5.20 -19.68 -8.10
N GLY A 144 6.41 -20.17 -8.39
CA GLY A 144 6.75 -21.59 -8.27
C GLY A 144 6.74 -22.08 -6.82
N GLY A 145 7.20 -21.26 -5.87
CA GLY A 145 7.12 -21.56 -4.44
C GLY A 145 5.67 -21.61 -3.94
N SER A 146 4.81 -20.69 -4.38
CA SER A 146 3.38 -20.72 -4.07
C SER A 146 2.71 -21.98 -4.61
N ALA A 147 3.00 -22.36 -5.86
CA ALA A 147 2.51 -23.62 -6.41
C ALA A 147 3.01 -24.83 -5.59
N ALA A 148 4.30 -24.88 -5.25
CA ALA A 148 4.87 -25.97 -4.47
C ALA A 148 4.25 -26.09 -3.07
N ILE A 149 4.00 -24.97 -2.39
CA ILE A 149 3.34 -24.93 -1.08
C ILE A 149 1.90 -25.44 -1.18
N LEU A 150 1.13 -24.96 -2.15
CA LEU A 150 -0.25 -25.40 -2.35
C LEU A 150 -0.32 -26.88 -2.73
N LEU A 151 0.60 -27.37 -3.56
CA LEU A 151 0.74 -28.80 -3.87
C LEU A 151 1.08 -29.64 -2.64
N ALA A 152 1.95 -29.14 -1.75
CA ALA A 152 2.28 -29.83 -0.51
C ALA A 152 1.08 -29.88 0.45
N GLN A 153 0.26 -28.83 0.50
CA GLN A 153 -0.95 -28.76 1.31
C GLN A 153 -2.09 -29.66 0.79
N MET A 154 -2.02 -30.16 -0.45
CA MET A 154 -2.99 -31.14 -0.95
C MET A 154 -3.03 -32.42 -0.11
N ALA A 155 -1.93 -32.78 0.55
CA ALA A 155 -1.88 -33.95 1.43
C ALA A 155 -2.79 -33.81 2.67
N SER A 156 -3.00 -32.58 3.16
CA SER A 156 -3.87 -32.27 4.30
C SER A 156 -5.26 -31.77 3.90
N THR A 157 -5.42 -31.34 2.64
CA THR A 157 -6.59 -30.58 2.19
C THR A 157 -7.07 -31.12 0.84
N SER A 158 -8.14 -31.93 0.88
CA SER A 158 -8.70 -32.62 -0.29
C SER A 158 -9.36 -31.70 -1.32
N GLU A 159 -9.66 -30.45 -0.96
CA GLU A 159 -10.30 -29.46 -1.84
C GLU A 159 -9.35 -28.81 -2.85
N LEU A 160 -8.04 -28.96 -2.68
CA LEU A 160 -7.04 -28.36 -3.56
C LEU A 160 -6.76 -29.26 -4.77
N THR A 161 -6.68 -28.67 -5.96
CA THR A 161 -6.33 -29.35 -7.22
C THR A 161 -4.90 -29.03 -7.65
N THR A 162 -4.22 -30.00 -8.28
CA THR A 162 -2.88 -29.78 -8.87
C THR A 162 -2.90 -28.69 -9.93
N GLN A 163 -3.94 -28.68 -10.76
CA GLN A 163 -4.08 -27.71 -11.85
C GLN A 163 -4.26 -26.28 -11.31
N GLY A 164 -5.08 -26.10 -10.27
CA GLY A 164 -5.27 -24.81 -9.61
C GLY A 164 -4.00 -24.28 -8.94
N ALA A 165 -3.21 -25.15 -8.31
CA ALA A 165 -1.91 -24.76 -7.73
C ALA A 165 -0.92 -24.27 -8.79
N LEU A 166 -0.81 -25.01 -9.91
CA LEU A 166 0.06 -24.63 -11.04
C LEU A 166 -0.44 -23.36 -11.75
N ALA A 167 -1.76 -23.23 -11.94
CA ALA A 167 -2.39 -22.06 -12.53
C ALA A 167 -2.12 -20.80 -11.69
N PHE A 168 -2.32 -20.87 -10.37
CA PHE A 168 -2.05 -19.76 -9.47
C PHE A 168 -0.58 -19.34 -9.47
N GLY A 169 0.34 -20.32 -9.38
CA GLY A 169 1.78 -20.05 -9.44
C GLY A 169 2.22 -19.45 -10.77
N GLY A 170 1.67 -19.95 -11.88
CA GLY A 170 1.90 -19.42 -13.22
C GLY A 170 1.45 -17.99 -13.39
N VAL A 171 0.22 -17.66 -12.98
CA VAL A 171 -0.31 -16.28 -12.99
C VAL A 171 0.57 -15.37 -12.14
N THR A 172 0.90 -15.77 -10.91
CA THR A 172 1.70 -14.96 -9.99
C THR A 172 3.08 -14.65 -10.57
N ALA A 173 3.76 -15.65 -11.14
CA ALA A 173 5.07 -15.46 -11.75
C ALA A 173 4.99 -14.55 -12.98
N LEU A 174 4.05 -14.79 -13.90
CA LEU A 174 3.92 -14.02 -15.14
C LEU A 174 3.48 -12.58 -14.89
N SER A 175 2.50 -12.34 -14.00
CA SER A 175 2.10 -10.98 -13.63
C SER A 175 3.29 -10.19 -13.05
N GLY A 176 4.08 -10.82 -12.19
CA GLY A 176 5.32 -10.23 -11.67
C GLY A 176 6.35 -9.91 -12.76
N CYS A 177 6.61 -10.88 -13.66
CA CYS A 177 7.50 -10.70 -14.80
C CYS A 177 7.06 -9.53 -15.68
N THR A 178 5.80 -9.47 -16.05
CA THR A 178 5.24 -8.40 -16.89
C THR A 178 5.42 -7.03 -16.26
N VAL A 179 5.06 -6.86 -14.98
CA VAL A 179 5.21 -5.57 -14.30
C VAL A 179 6.69 -5.19 -14.16
N GLY A 180 7.56 -6.16 -13.86
CA GLY A 180 9.01 -5.95 -13.81
C GLY A 180 9.59 -5.53 -15.17
N LEU A 181 9.17 -6.16 -16.27
CA LEU A 181 9.62 -5.83 -17.62
C LEU A 181 9.10 -4.46 -18.08
N VAL A 182 7.85 -4.12 -17.79
CA VAL A 182 7.30 -2.78 -18.03
C VAL A 182 8.12 -1.73 -17.27
N ALA A 183 8.48 -2.01 -16.02
CA ALA A 183 9.36 -1.13 -15.25
C ALA A 183 10.76 -0.98 -15.87
N MET A 184 11.32 -2.04 -16.45
CA MET A 184 12.58 -1.97 -17.21
C MET A 184 12.45 -1.16 -18.52
N VAL A 185 11.30 -1.23 -19.19
CA VAL A 185 10.99 -0.38 -20.36
C VAL A 185 10.92 1.08 -19.95
N PHE A 186 10.18 1.41 -18.88
CA PHE A 186 10.12 2.77 -18.35
C PHE A 186 11.48 3.28 -17.86
N ALA A 187 12.31 2.38 -17.33
CA ALA A 187 13.70 2.69 -17.00
C ALA A 187 14.52 3.06 -18.25
N GLN A 188 14.16 2.64 -19.47
CA GLN A 188 14.81 3.16 -20.68
C GLN A 188 14.25 4.51 -21.14
N LEU A 189 12.95 4.73 -20.93
CA LEU A 189 12.27 5.96 -21.33
C LEU A 189 12.59 7.16 -20.44
N ARG A 190 12.84 6.96 -19.14
CA ARG A 190 13.11 8.03 -18.16
C ARG A 190 14.59 8.07 -17.77
N GLY A 191 15.15 9.27 -17.63
CA GLY A 191 16.56 9.50 -17.27
C GLY A 191 16.93 9.13 -15.83
N GLU A 192 15.94 9.06 -14.94
CA GLU A 192 16.14 8.94 -13.49
C GLU A 192 15.37 7.73 -12.92
N ALA A 193 15.94 7.05 -11.91
CA ALA A 193 15.29 5.95 -11.21
C ALA A 193 13.98 6.38 -10.53
N ARG A 194 13.92 7.60 -9.97
CA ARG A 194 12.69 8.13 -9.35
C ARG A 194 11.57 8.27 -10.38
N GLY A 195 11.86 8.82 -11.55
CA GLY A 195 10.88 8.95 -12.64
C GLY A 195 10.40 7.60 -13.17
N ALA A 196 11.32 6.65 -13.36
CA ALA A 196 10.98 5.30 -13.80
C ALA A 196 10.08 4.56 -12.78
N ARG A 197 10.38 4.66 -11.48
CA ARG A 197 9.51 4.11 -10.41
C ARG A 197 8.13 4.74 -10.45
N ALA A 198 8.04 6.07 -10.56
CA ALA A 198 6.75 6.78 -10.58
C ALA A 198 5.87 6.32 -11.75
N TRP A 199 6.43 6.20 -12.95
CA TRP A 199 5.70 5.70 -14.12
C TRP A 199 5.27 4.24 -13.96
N SER A 200 6.12 3.42 -13.33
CA SER A 200 5.79 2.02 -13.06
C SER A 200 4.66 1.87 -12.04
N PHE A 201 4.65 2.68 -10.98
CA PHE A 201 3.55 2.70 -10.01
C PHE A 201 2.25 3.26 -10.63
N LEU A 202 2.34 4.27 -11.51
CA LEU A 202 1.19 4.74 -12.27
C LEU A 202 0.60 3.62 -13.14
N PHE A 203 1.45 2.84 -13.83
CA PHE A 203 1.00 1.68 -14.59
C PHE A 203 0.31 0.63 -13.70
N VAL A 204 0.86 0.32 -12.53
CA VAL A 204 0.21 -0.56 -11.55
C VAL A 204 -1.16 0.00 -11.14
N GLY A 205 -1.27 1.28 -10.81
CA GLY A 205 -2.54 1.91 -10.46
C GLY A 205 -3.56 1.87 -11.60
N VAL A 206 -3.17 2.21 -12.82
CA VAL A 206 -4.05 2.18 -14.00
C VAL A 206 -4.52 0.76 -14.29
N THR A 207 -3.61 -0.23 -14.28
CA THR A 207 -3.99 -1.63 -14.54
C THR A 207 -4.86 -2.21 -13.41
N PHE A 208 -4.67 -1.78 -12.17
CA PHE A 208 -5.55 -2.15 -11.07
C PHE A 208 -6.97 -1.56 -11.24
N LEU A 209 -7.08 -0.31 -11.69
CA LEU A 209 -8.37 0.30 -12.04
C LEU A 209 -9.05 -0.40 -13.23
N LEU A 210 -8.28 -0.82 -14.25
CA LEU A 210 -8.82 -1.61 -15.36
C LEU A 210 -9.39 -2.95 -14.87
N ARG A 211 -8.74 -3.60 -13.90
CA ARG A 211 -9.24 -4.81 -13.24
C ARG A 211 -10.54 -4.53 -12.48
N ILE A 212 -10.62 -3.43 -11.73
CA ILE A 212 -11.87 -3.03 -11.04
C ILE A 212 -13.03 -2.89 -12.03
N LEU A 213 -12.83 -2.14 -13.12
CA LEU A 213 -13.86 -1.92 -14.13
C LEU A 213 -14.28 -3.21 -14.84
N ALA A 214 -13.31 -4.12 -15.08
CA ALA A 214 -13.59 -5.41 -15.67
C ALA A 214 -14.44 -6.28 -14.76
N ASP A 215 -14.08 -6.33 -13.47
CA ASP A 215 -14.75 -7.17 -12.48
C ASP A 215 -16.18 -6.68 -12.20
N GLU A 216 -16.39 -5.35 -12.18
CA GLU A 216 -17.71 -4.76 -12.05
C GLU A 216 -18.60 -5.09 -13.26
N ALA A 217 -18.03 -5.06 -14.47
CA ALA A 217 -18.74 -5.47 -15.69
C ALA A 217 -19.07 -6.98 -15.77
N ILE A 218 -18.43 -7.80 -14.95
CA ILE A 218 -18.77 -9.23 -14.82
C ILE A 218 -19.96 -9.39 -13.87
N SER A 219 -19.98 -8.64 -12.77
CA SER A 219 -21.04 -8.73 -11.76
C SER A 219 -22.34 -8.03 -12.16
N ASN A 220 -22.25 -6.99 -12.99
CA ASN A 220 -23.39 -6.20 -13.41
C ASN A 220 -23.73 -6.43 -14.89
N ASP A 221 -24.92 -6.96 -15.17
CA ASP A 221 -25.38 -7.25 -16.55
C ASP A 221 -25.75 -6.00 -17.36
N ASP A 222 -25.97 -4.86 -16.71
CA ASP A 222 -26.24 -3.58 -17.38
C ASP A 222 -24.99 -3.00 -18.06
N TRP A 223 -23.81 -3.44 -17.64
CA TRP A 223 -22.55 -2.93 -18.15
C TRP A 223 -22.18 -3.54 -19.52
N PRO A 224 -21.55 -2.77 -20.42
CA PRO A 224 -21.11 -3.28 -21.71
C PRO A 224 -20.20 -4.50 -21.58
N ARG A 225 -20.59 -5.63 -22.19
CA ARG A 225 -19.85 -6.90 -22.12
C ARG A 225 -18.38 -6.82 -22.56
N TRP A 226 -18.03 -5.87 -23.42
CA TRP A 226 -16.64 -5.68 -23.86
C TRP A 226 -15.72 -5.24 -22.71
N LEU A 227 -16.24 -4.60 -21.66
CA LEU A 227 -15.46 -4.19 -20.50
C LEU A 227 -14.85 -5.38 -19.76
N ARG A 228 -15.48 -6.57 -19.83
CA ARG A 228 -14.92 -7.83 -19.29
C ARG A 228 -13.56 -8.17 -19.92
N THR A 229 -13.32 -7.73 -21.17
CA THR A 229 -12.03 -7.97 -21.85
C THR A 229 -10.87 -7.14 -21.28
N LEU A 230 -11.14 -6.11 -20.47
CA LEU A 230 -10.11 -5.32 -19.80
C LEU A 230 -9.24 -6.16 -18.86
N ASN A 231 -9.76 -7.28 -18.33
CA ASN A 231 -8.99 -8.22 -17.52
C ASN A 231 -7.81 -8.86 -18.27
N TRP A 232 -7.83 -8.92 -19.61
CA TRP A 232 -6.70 -9.38 -20.41
C TRP A 232 -5.53 -8.39 -20.44
N PHE A 233 -5.81 -7.09 -20.28
CA PHE A 233 -4.81 -6.02 -20.32
C PHE A 233 -4.27 -5.66 -18.93
N SER A 234 -4.84 -6.22 -17.87
CA SER A 234 -4.40 -6.00 -16.49
C SER A 234 -3.67 -7.23 -15.96
N PRO A 235 -2.39 -7.12 -15.57
CA PRO A 235 -1.68 -8.20 -14.86
C PRO A 235 -2.38 -8.68 -13.59
N PHE A 236 -3.23 -7.83 -12.99
CA PHE A 236 -4.06 -8.17 -11.83
C PHE A 236 -5.37 -8.89 -12.22
N GLY A 237 -5.89 -8.61 -13.41
CA GLY A 237 -7.06 -9.28 -13.99
C GLY A 237 -6.76 -10.68 -14.54
N TRP A 238 -5.49 -11.02 -14.76
CA TRP A 238 -5.09 -12.34 -15.25
C TRP A 238 -5.49 -13.49 -14.32
N LYS A 239 -5.62 -13.23 -13.02
CA LYS A 239 -6.15 -14.20 -12.06
C LYS A 239 -7.59 -14.60 -12.39
N GLU A 240 -8.40 -13.67 -12.90
CA GLU A 240 -9.77 -13.92 -13.33
C GLU A 240 -9.81 -14.62 -14.70
N VAL A 241 -8.93 -14.22 -15.62
CA VAL A 241 -8.80 -14.87 -16.94
C VAL A 241 -8.41 -16.34 -16.81
N VAL A 242 -7.45 -16.68 -15.95
CA VAL A 242 -7.02 -18.06 -15.72
C VAL A 242 -7.98 -18.79 -14.77
N SER A 243 -8.55 -18.07 -13.80
CA SER A 243 -9.48 -18.57 -12.77
C SER A 243 -8.98 -19.83 -12.03
N PRO A 244 -7.84 -19.76 -11.30
CA PRO A 244 -7.30 -20.90 -10.55
C PRO A 244 -8.29 -21.40 -9.47
N TYR A 245 -8.42 -22.72 -9.34
CA TYR A 245 -9.36 -23.46 -8.48
C TYR A 245 -10.86 -23.27 -8.82
N THR A 246 -11.17 -22.63 -9.95
CA THR A 246 -12.54 -22.51 -10.48
C THR A 246 -12.65 -23.14 -11.85
N GLU A 247 -12.00 -22.57 -12.87
CA GLU A 247 -11.98 -23.13 -14.24
C GLU A 247 -10.60 -23.65 -14.67
N ASP A 248 -9.52 -23.24 -13.97
CA ASP A 248 -8.16 -23.73 -14.20
C ASP A 248 -7.69 -23.60 -15.67
N ARG A 249 -8.02 -22.48 -16.32
CA ARG A 249 -7.69 -22.24 -17.74
C ARG A 249 -6.19 -22.00 -17.89
N MET A 250 -5.44 -23.01 -18.34
CA MET A 250 -3.96 -22.93 -18.48
C MET A 250 -3.49 -22.25 -19.77
N TRP A 251 -4.28 -22.29 -20.83
CA TRP A 251 -3.89 -21.74 -22.14
C TRP A 251 -3.59 -20.23 -22.13
N PRO A 252 -4.25 -19.35 -21.35
CA PRO A 252 -3.93 -17.92 -21.28
C PRO A 252 -2.50 -17.64 -20.80
N LEU A 253 -1.91 -18.55 -20.01
CA LEU A 253 -0.51 -18.42 -19.57
C LEU A 253 0.45 -18.34 -20.76
N LEU A 254 0.17 -19.05 -21.87
CA LEU A 254 0.98 -18.95 -23.08
C LEU A 254 0.89 -17.56 -23.72
N VAL A 255 -0.29 -16.93 -23.67
CA VAL A 255 -0.48 -15.55 -24.16
C VAL A 255 0.36 -14.58 -23.33
N PHE A 256 0.36 -14.73 -22.00
CA PHE A 256 1.13 -13.89 -21.10
C PHE A 256 2.65 -14.08 -21.27
N VAL A 257 3.11 -15.31 -21.53
CA VAL A 257 4.51 -15.57 -21.92
C VAL A 257 4.88 -14.82 -23.20
N VAL A 258 4.00 -14.80 -24.22
CA VAL A 258 4.24 -14.03 -25.45
C VAL A 258 4.35 -12.54 -25.15
N VAL A 259 3.50 -11.99 -24.28
CA VAL A 259 3.57 -10.59 -23.83
C VAL A 259 4.92 -10.29 -23.18
N ASP A 260 5.39 -11.15 -22.27
CA ASP A 260 6.70 -10.99 -21.63
C ASP A 260 7.85 -11.05 -22.63
N VAL A 261 7.81 -11.95 -23.63
CA VAL A 261 8.83 -12.01 -24.69
C VAL A 261 8.85 -10.72 -25.50
N VAL A 262 7.69 -10.15 -25.84
CA VAL A 262 7.61 -8.85 -26.53
C VAL A 262 8.20 -7.72 -25.68
N LEU A 263 7.91 -7.70 -24.38
CA LEU A 263 8.47 -6.70 -23.46
C LEU A 263 10.00 -6.85 -23.28
N VAL A 264 10.53 -8.08 -23.25
CA VAL A 264 11.98 -8.33 -23.26
C VAL A 264 12.60 -7.73 -24.52
N MET A 265 12.03 -8.01 -25.70
CA MET A 265 12.53 -7.47 -26.96
C MET A 265 12.49 -5.93 -26.97
N ALA A 266 11.41 -5.33 -26.48
CA ALA A 266 11.27 -3.88 -26.36
C ALA A 266 12.34 -3.30 -25.41
N ALA A 267 12.52 -3.87 -24.22
CA ALA A 267 13.49 -3.41 -23.24
C ALA A 267 14.94 -3.52 -23.77
N VAL A 268 15.30 -4.63 -24.40
CA VAL A 268 16.63 -4.83 -25.02
C VAL A 268 16.85 -3.90 -26.21
N GLY A 269 15.83 -3.74 -27.07
CA GLY A 269 15.88 -2.84 -28.21
C GLY A 269 16.09 -1.38 -27.80
N LEU A 270 15.28 -0.89 -26.86
CA LEU A 270 15.41 0.47 -26.32
C LEU A 270 16.77 0.67 -25.64
N TYR A 271 17.23 -0.30 -24.85
CA TYR A 271 18.54 -0.21 -24.17
C TYR A 271 19.70 -0.17 -25.16
N SER A 272 19.61 -0.92 -26.26
CA SER A 272 20.69 -1.01 -27.27
C SER A 272 20.75 0.24 -28.16
N ALA A 273 19.62 0.90 -28.39
CA ALA A 273 19.53 2.14 -29.16
C ALA A 273 19.94 3.39 -28.36
N ARG A 274 19.98 3.29 -27.02
CA ARG A 274 20.17 4.43 -26.11
C ARG A 274 21.64 4.58 -25.70
N GLU A 275 22.14 5.80 -25.69
CA GLU A 275 23.44 6.14 -25.10
C GLU A 275 23.42 6.04 -23.56
N TYR A 276 24.60 5.86 -22.96
CA TYR A 276 24.77 5.84 -21.51
C TYR A 276 24.30 7.16 -20.89
N SER A 277 23.67 7.09 -19.72
CA SER A 277 23.08 8.22 -18.98
C SER A 277 22.00 9.04 -19.70
N ARG A 278 21.81 8.87 -21.01
CA ARG A 278 20.64 9.46 -21.72
C ARG A 278 19.36 8.69 -21.42
N SER A 279 18.23 9.28 -21.72
CA SER A 279 16.94 8.59 -21.86
C SER A 279 16.44 8.69 -23.29
N VAL A 280 15.53 7.79 -23.68
CA VAL A 280 14.89 7.87 -25.00
C VAL A 280 14.02 9.13 -25.10
N LEU A 281 13.31 9.47 -24.02
CA LEU A 281 12.62 10.75 -23.94
C LEU A 281 13.62 11.86 -23.58
N PRO A 282 13.41 13.09 -24.10
CA PRO A 282 14.21 14.24 -23.71
C PRO A 282 14.25 14.38 -22.20
N ASP A 283 15.43 14.73 -21.68
CA ASP A 283 15.60 14.92 -20.26
C ASP A 283 14.77 16.12 -19.78
N SER A 284 13.81 15.86 -18.90
CA SER A 284 12.98 16.90 -18.27
C SER A 284 13.56 17.36 -16.93
N SER A 285 14.70 16.81 -16.50
CA SER A 285 15.35 17.13 -15.23
C SER A 285 15.92 18.55 -15.22
N ALA A 286 16.33 19.05 -16.40
CA ALA A 286 16.85 20.40 -16.58
C ALA A 286 15.80 21.30 -17.24
N SER A 287 15.45 22.39 -16.53
CA SER A 287 14.59 23.45 -17.07
C SER A 287 15.40 24.71 -17.26
N SER A 288 15.38 25.27 -18.48
CA SER A 288 15.93 26.61 -18.73
C SER A 288 15.02 27.73 -18.23
N ARG A 289 13.80 27.41 -17.80
CA ARG A 289 12.89 28.39 -17.20
C ARG A 289 13.48 28.86 -15.88
N ARG A 290 13.73 30.17 -15.79
CA ARG A 290 14.09 30.83 -14.54
C ARG A 290 12.92 30.67 -13.56
N LEU A 291 13.08 29.80 -12.57
CA LEU A 291 12.16 29.72 -11.44
C LEU A 291 12.54 30.82 -10.45
N HIS A 292 11.59 31.68 -10.12
CA HIS A 292 11.77 32.63 -9.04
C HIS A 292 11.62 31.89 -7.71
N VAL A 293 12.73 31.63 -7.03
CA VAL A 293 12.78 30.91 -5.75
C VAL A 293 13.25 31.90 -4.67
N PRO A 294 12.32 32.68 -4.07
CA PRO A 294 12.68 33.78 -3.16
C PRO A 294 13.19 33.29 -1.79
N GLY A 295 13.01 32.02 -1.46
CA GLY A 295 13.42 31.45 -0.17
C GLY A 295 13.39 29.93 -0.14
N VAL A 296 13.92 29.35 0.94
CA VAL A 296 14.00 27.90 1.14
C VAL A 296 12.61 27.26 1.28
N GLU A 297 11.63 28.03 1.75
CA GLU A 297 10.24 27.61 1.89
C GLU A 297 9.58 27.36 0.52
N VAL A 298 9.89 28.20 -0.47
CA VAL A 298 9.40 28.01 -1.85
C VAL A 298 10.18 26.89 -2.53
N TRP A 299 11.49 26.80 -2.33
CA TRP A 299 12.31 25.71 -2.85
C TRP A 299 11.81 24.34 -2.40
N THR A 300 11.61 24.17 -1.09
CA THR A 300 11.13 22.92 -0.50
C THR A 300 9.74 22.54 -1.00
N TRP A 301 8.85 23.52 -1.24
CA TRP A 301 7.58 23.27 -1.91
C TRP A 301 7.78 22.77 -3.35
N ILE A 302 8.59 23.45 -4.18
CA ILE A 302 8.82 23.05 -5.58
C ILE A 302 9.37 21.64 -5.67
N ASP A 303 10.27 21.27 -4.77
CA ASP A 303 10.91 19.96 -4.71
C ASP A 303 9.99 18.86 -4.14
N ALA A 304 9.18 19.18 -3.14
CA ALA A 304 8.29 18.22 -2.50
C ALA A 304 6.90 18.10 -3.16
N ARG A 305 6.45 19.09 -3.97
CA ARG A 305 5.08 19.13 -4.53
C ARG A 305 4.69 17.88 -5.30
N SER A 306 5.61 17.27 -6.04
CA SER A 306 5.33 16.06 -6.83
C SER A 306 5.05 14.86 -5.92
N GLN A 307 5.81 14.75 -4.82
CA GLN A 307 5.59 13.74 -3.79
C GLN A 307 4.28 14.02 -3.06
N MET A 308 4.02 15.27 -2.69
CA MET A 308 2.78 15.67 -2.00
C MET A 308 1.56 15.36 -2.83
N VAL A 309 1.51 15.81 -4.09
CA VAL A 309 0.39 15.53 -5.00
C VAL A 309 0.22 14.02 -5.20
N GLY A 310 1.31 13.26 -5.39
CA GLY A 310 1.23 11.81 -5.55
C GLY A 310 0.59 11.11 -4.34
N TRP A 311 1.02 11.49 -3.12
CA TRP A 311 0.42 10.96 -1.89
C TRP A 311 -1.02 11.42 -1.67
N SER A 312 -1.32 12.71 -1.92
CA SER A 312 -2.68 13.23 -1.82
C SER A 312 -3.63 12.47 -2.73
N VAL A 313 -3.25 12.25 -3.99
CA VAL A 313 -4.08 11.49 -4.94
C VAL A 313 -4.26 10.05 -4.47
N ALA A 314 -3.20 9.37 -4.04
CA ALA A 314 -3.30 7.99 -3.55
C ALA A 314 -4.23 7.87 -2.32
N ILE A 315 -4.09 8.78 -1.36
CA ILE A 315 -4.91 8.79 -0.13
C ILE A 315 -6.36 9.14 -0.47
N LEU A 316 -6.61 10.09 -1.37
CA LEU A 316 -7.96 10.43 -1.81
C LEU A 316 -8.64 9.28 -2.56
N VAL A 317 -7.89 8.50 -3.35
CA VAL A 317 -8.43 7.29 -4.00
C VAL A 317 -8.81 6.25 -2.95
N VAL A 318 -7.99 6.03 -1.92
CA VAL A 318 -8.34 5.12 -0.81
C VAL A 318 -9.55 5.62 -0.02
N ALA A 319 -9.62 6.92 0.27
CA ALA A 319 -10.76 7.52 0.94
C ALA A 319 -12.05 7.44 0.11
N ALA A 320 -11.95 7.60 -1.22
CA ALA A 320 -13.06 7.41 -2.13
C ALA A 320 -13.53 5.95 -2.14
N LEU A 321 -12.59 5.00 -2.19
CA LEU A 321 -12.88 3.58 -2.10
C LEU A 321 -13.62 3.30 -0.79
N PHE A 322 -13.05 3.67 0.36
CA PHE A 322 -13.68 3.47 1.67
C PHE A 322 -15.05 4.12 1.80
N GLY A 323 -15.22 5.36 1.32
CA GLY A 323 -16.52 6.04 1.31
C GLY A 323 -17.55 5.35 0.41
N SER A 324 -17.12 4.75 -0.71
CA SER A 324 -18.00 3.94 -1.57
C SER A 324 -18.42 2.60 -0.95
N MET A 325 -17.71 2.13 0.08
CA MET A 325 -18.01 0.88 0.77
C MET A 325 -19.01 1.03 1.92
N THR A 326 -19.31 2.27 2.32
CA THR A 326 -20.06 2.57 3.54
C THR A 326 -21.39 1.83 3.62
N GLY A 327 -22.25 1.93 2.60
CA GLY A 327 -23.58 1.33 2.65
C GLY A 327 -23.55 -0.19 2.68
N GLY A 328 -22.77 -0.79 1.78
CA GLY A 328 -22.63 -2.25 1.72
C GLY A 328 -22.06 -2.85 3.00
N LEU A 329 -21.14 -2.16 3.68
CA LEU A 329 -20.55 -2.67 4.91
C LEU A 329 -21.43 -2.46 6.15
N VAL A 330 -22.16 -1.33 6.25
CA VAL A 330 -23.12 -1.11 7.33
C VAL A 330 -24.22 -2.17 7.29
N GLU A 331 -24.78 -2.45 6.10
CA GLU A 331 -25.76 -3.52 5.93
C GLU A 331 -25.19 -4.89 6.28
N THR A 332 -23.94 -5.15 5.85
CA THR A 332 -23.24 -6.39 6.18
C THR A 332 -23.01 -6.56 7.68
N LEU A 333 -22.67 -5.48 8.40
CA LEU A 333 -22.49 -5.51 9.85
C LEU A 333 -23.83 -5.74 10.56
N ARG A 334 -24.92 -5.16 10.05
CA ARG A 334 -26.28 -5.36 10.53
C ARG A 334 -26.71 -6.83 10.45
N ASP A 335 -26.38 -7.48 9.35
CA ASP A 335 -26.77 -8.87 9.07
C ASP A 335 -25.83 -9.92 9.67
N SER A 336 -24.71 -9.50 10.27
CA SER A 336 -23.69 -10.42 10.77
C SER A 336 -24.16 -11.24 11.98
N GLU A 337 -23.69 -12.49 12.08
CA GLU A 337 -24.06 -13.40 13.17
C GLU A 337 -23.80 -12.85 14.59
N PRO A 338 -22.71 -12.10 14.88
CA PRO A 338 -22.53 -11.44 16.17
C PRO A 338 -23.63 -10.40 16.47
N THR A 339 -23.98 -9.57 15.50
CA THR A 339 -25.07 -8.59 15.58
C THR A 339 -26.42 -9.28 15.75
N ARG A 340 -26.64 -10.39 15.02
CA ARG A 340 -27.82 -11.24 15.10
C ARG A 340 -27.94 -11.92 16.46
N LYS A 341 -26.85 -12.44 17.03
CA LYS A 341 -26.82 -13.02 18.39
C LYS A 341 -27.08 -11.96 19.46
N MET A 342 -26.55 -10.76 19.29
CA MET A 342 -26.82 -9.63 20.18
C MET A 342 -28.30 -9.21 20.08
N LEU A 343 -28.88 -9.19 18.88
CA LEU A 343 -30.30 -8.92 18.63
C LEU A 343 -31.20 -10.05 19.15
N GLU A 344 -30.80 -11.31 19.01
CA GLU A 344 -31.47 -12.48 19.57
C GLU A 344 -31.46 -12.42 21.10
N GLN A 345 -30.33 -12.08 21.72
CA GLN A 345 -30.23 -11.85 23.16
C GLN A 345 -31.11 -10.68 23.62
N MET A 346 -31.24 -9.60 22.83
CA MET A 346 -32.18 -8.51 23.08
C MET A 346 -33.65 -8.96 22.96
N SER A 347 -33.99 -9.77 21.96
CA SER A 347 -35.35 -10.32 21.79
C SER A 347 -35.70 -11.36 22.85
N ALA A 348 -34.72 -12.15 23.31
CA ALA A 348 -34.88 -13.15 24.35
C ALA A 348 -34.98 -12.49 25.74
N SER A 349 -34.23 -11.41 25.99
CA SER A 349 -34.32 -10.62 27.23
C SER A 349 -35.54 -9.70 27.30
N SER A 350 -36.26 -9.50 26.19
CA SER A 350 -37.62 -8.96 26.19
C SER A 350 -38.60 -9.89 26.93
N GLY A 351 -38.22 -11.16 27.14
CA GLY A 351 -38.82 -12.08 28.10
C GLY A 351 -37.97 -12.23 29.37
N THR A 352 -38.23 -11.40 30.37
CA THR A 352 -37.98 -11.65 31.80
C THR A 352 -36.67 -12.39 32.17
N VAL A 353 -35.50 -11.84 31.82
CA VAL A 353 -34.24 -12.26 32.46
C VAL A 353 -34.05 -11.46 33.76
N PRO A 354 -33.93 -12.09 34.93
CA PRO A 354 -33.60 -11.38 36.17
C PRO A 354 -32.14 -10.91 36.11
N GLY A 355 -31.92 -9.59 36.03
CA GLY A 355 -30.60 -8.97 36.19
C GLY A 355 -30.06 -8.14 35.03
N ALA A 356 -30.71 -8.13 33.86
CA ALA A 356 -30.38 -7.17 32.80
C ALA A 356 -31.08 -5.83 33.09
N SER A 357 -30.31 -4.77 33.32
CA SER A 357 -30.90 -3.45 33.52
C SER A 357 -31.49 -2.93 32.20
N SER A 358 -32.59 -2.17 32.27
CA SER A 358 -33.18 -1.51 31.09
C SER A 358 -32.19 -0.55 30.40
N GLU A 359 -31.18 -0.08 31.13
CA GLU A 359 -30.09 0.75 30.62
C GLU A 359 -29.09 -0.02 29.76
N ASP A 360 -28.76 -1.27 30.13
CA ASP A 360 -27.85 -2.12 29.35
C ASP A 360 -28.49 -2.53 28.02
N LEU A 361 -29.80 -2.80 28.02
CA LEU A 361 -30.60 -3.08 26.83
C LEU A 361 -30.71 -1.85 25.92
N ALA A 362 -30.86 -0.66 26.49
CA ALA A 362 -30.87 0.59 25.73
C ALA A 362 -29.50 0.90 25.11
N LYS A 363 -28.39 0.72 25.86
CA LYS A 363 -27.02 0.86 25.33
C LYS A 363 -26.71 -0.16 24.24
N ALA A 364 -27.17 -1.39 24.39
CA ALA A 364 -27.02 -2.43 23.36
C ALA A 364 -27.84 -2.10 22.09
N ALA A 365 -29.06 -1.57 22.24
CA ALA A 365 -29.87 -1.13 21.11
C ALA A 365 -29.27 0.10 20.40
N GLU A 366 -28.70 1.04 21.16
CA GLU A 366 -27.97 2.20 20.62
C GLU A 366 -26.68 1.75 19.90
N ALA A 367 -25.97 0.75 20.42
CA ALA A 367 -24.79 0.16 19.79
C ALA A 367 -25.09 -0.61 18.48
N LEU A 368 -26.36 -0.99 18.25
CA LEU A 368 -26.83 -1.60 17.01
C LEU A 368 -27.48 -0.60 16.04
N SER A 369 -27.59 0.67 16.43
CA SER A 369 -28.17 1.70 15.57
C SER A 369 -27.31 1.89 14.32
N PRO A 370 -27.92 2.18 13.15
CA PRO A 370 -27.17 2.49 11.93
C PRO A 370 -26.13 3.61 12.14
N GLU A 371 -26.44 4.58 12.99
CA GLU A 371 -25.53 5.68 13.36
C GLU A 371 -24.27 5.20 14.08
N SER A 372 -24.41 4.30 15.07
CA SER A 372 -23.26 3.83 15.85
C SER A 372 -22.42 2.82 15.08
N LEU A 373 -23.03 1.97 14.25
CA LEU A 373 -22.31 1.09 13.31
C LEU A 373 -21.51 1.91 12.29
N LEU A 374 -22.13 2.94 11.73
CA LEU A 374 -21.48 3.88 10.83
C LEU A 374 -20.34 4.64 11.55
N GLY A 375 -20.53 5.01 12.80
CA GLY A 375 -19.52 5.65 13.63
C GLY A 375 -18.27 4.78 13.84
N GLN A 376 -18.46 3.54 14.29
CA GLN A 376 -17.36 2.56 14.45
C GLN A 376 -16.64 2.30 13.13
N PHE A 377 -17.38 2.26 12.03
CA PHE A 377 -16.80 2.11 10.69
C PHE A 377 -15.90 3.28 10.33
N TYR A 378 -16.33 4.53 10.57
CA TYR A 378 -15.50 5.70 10.30
C TYR A 378 -14.32 5.87 11.27
N GLU A 379 -14.43 5.39 12.51
CA GLU A 379 -13.27 5.31 13.41
C GLU A 379 -12.21 4.35 12.85
N PHE A 380 -12.63 3.16 12.45
CA PHE A 380 -11.74 2.14 11.89
C PHE A 380 -11.08 2.64 10.60
N LEU A 381 -11.85 3.13 9.64
CA LEU A 381 -11.31 3.62 8.36
C LEU A 381 -10.54 4.92 8.52
N GLY A 382 -11.01 5.83 9.36
CA GLY A 382 -10.34 7.09 9.67
C GLY A 382 -8.94 6.86 10.22
N LEU A 383 -8.76 5.83 11.04
CA LEU A 383 -7.45 5.39 11.51
C LEU A 383 -6.54 4.95 10.35
N TYR A 384 -7.03 4.16 9.37
CA TYR A 384 -6.23 3.78 8.20
C TYR A 384 -5.84 4.98 7.33
N VAL A 385 -6.79 5.89 7.08
CA VAL A 385 -6.50 7.13 6.34
C VAL A 385 -5.45 7.96 7.07
N ALA A 386 -5.58 8.10 8.39
CA ALA A 386 -4.62 8.82 9.22
C ALA A 386 -3.23 8.16 9.26
N LEU A 387 -3.17 6.83 9.21
CA LEU A 387 -1.92 6.09 9.07
C LEU A 387 -1.24 6.41 7.72
N LEU A 388 -1.98 6.38 6.61
CA LEU A 388 -1.44 6.73 5.29
C LEU A 388 -0.92 8.17 5.25
N VAL A 389 -1.65 9.10 5.87
CA VAL A 389 -1.22 10.50 5.99
C VAL A 389 0.03 10.62 6.85
N ALA A 390 0.17 9.86 7.94
CA ALA A 390 1.39 9.88 8.74
C ALA A 390 2.60 9.29 8.00
N ILE A 391 2.42 8.21 7.24
CA ILE A 391 3.47 7.65 6.36
C ILE A 391 3.91 8.73 5.36
N PHE A 392 2.97 9.42 4.74
CA PHE A 392 3.23 10.55 3.86
C PHE A 392 4.02 11.66 4.56
N ALA A 393 3.52 12.16 5.70
CA ALA A 393 4.10 13.26 6.44
C ALA A 393 5.54 12.97 6.88
N VAL A 394 5.76 11.79 7.45
CA VAL A 394 7.09 11.33 7.88
C VAL A 394 8.02 11.12 6.69
N SER A 395 7.52 10.64 5.55
CA SER A 395 8.32 10.49 4.33
C SER A 395 8.79 11.83 3.77
N VAL A 396 7.98 12.89 3.86
CA VAL A 396 8.37 14.26 3.46
C VAL A 396 9.50 14.78 4.35
N VAL A 397 9.42 14.57 5.66
CA VAL A 397 10.43 15.05 6.60
C VAL A 397 11.72 14.22 6.53
N LEU A 398 11.63 12.89 6.40
CA LEU A 398 12.78 11.99 6.22
C LEU A 398 13.58 12.28 4.95
N LYS A 399 12.96 12.89 3.93
CA LYS A 399 13.65 13.32 2.71
C LYS A 399 14.82 14.25 3.03
N TRP A 400 14.67 15.13 4.03
CA TRP A 400 15.76 15.99 4.53
C TRP A 400 16.99 15.18 4.93
N ARG A 401 16.79 14.07 5.65
CA ARG A 401 17.88 13.18 6.08
C ARG A 401 18.50 12.42 4.89
N GLY A 402 17.70 12.12 3.87
CA GLY A 402 18.20 11.57 2.60
C GLY A 402 19.12 12.54 1.88
N GLU A 403 18.71 13.80 1.77
CA GLU A 403 19.50 14.88 1.14
C GLU A 403 20.78 15.19 1.92
N GLU A 404 20.73 15.09 3.25
CA GLU A 404 21.94 15.20 4.08
C GLU A 404 22.96 14.12 3.72
N LYS A 405 22.52 12.86 3.53
CA LYS A 405 23.42 11.74 3.19
C LYS A 405 24.02 11.82 1.79
N VAL A 406 23.34 12.52 0.87
CA VAL A 406 23.79 12.71 -0.51
C VAL A 406 24.64 13.98 -0.66
N GLY A 407 24.72 14.82 0.38
CA GLY A 407 25.46 16.08 0.35
C GLY A 407 24.71 17.24 -0.32
N HIS A 408 23.42 17.07 -0.65
CA HIS A 408 22.63 18.15 -1.26
C HIS A 408 22.41 19.32 -0.29
N LEU A 409 22.37 19.05 1.02
CA LEU A 409 22.23 20.11 2.02
C LEU A 409 23.47 21.01 2.11
N ASP A 410 24.65 20.52 1.70
CA ASP A 410 25.87 21.34 1.66
C ASP A 410 25.76 22.41 0.57
N LEU A 411 25.08 22.10 -0.54
CA LEU A 411 24.78 23.09 -1.58
C LEU A 411 23.81 24.16 -1.06
N GLU A 412 22.81 23.80 -0.27
CA GLU A 412 21.90 24.77 0.36
C GLU A 412 22.62 25.74 1.31
N LEU A 413 23.66 25.27 2.02
CA LEU A 413 24.51 26.11 2.87
C LEU A 413 25.29 27.15 2.07
N THR A 414 25.85 26.76 0.92
CA THR A 414 26.61 27.69 0.08
C THR A 414 25.75 28.84 -0.44
N ALA A 415 24.43 28.62 -0.54
CA ALA A 415 23.45 29.66 -0.86
C ALA A 415 23.07 30.57 0.32
N GLY A 416 23.71 30.42 1.49
CA GLY A 416 23.48 31.24 2.69
C GLY A 416 22.24 30.86 3.49
N THR A 417 21.62 29.71 3.21
CA THR A 417 20.45 29.26 3.96
C THR A 417 20.86 28.58 5.27
N ARG A 418 20.10 28.83 6.35
CA ARG A 418 20.33 28.16 7.65
C ARG A 418 19.65 26.80 7.63
N HIS A 419 20.35 25.75 8.04
CA HIS A 419 19.82 24.38 8.07
C HIS A 419 18.49 24.21 8.81
N TRP A 420 18.31 24.91 9.94
CA TRP A 420 17.08 24.82 10.71
C TRP A 420 15.87 25.33 9.93
N ARG A 421 16.04 26.35 9.06
CA ARG A 421 14.96 26.84 8.19
C ARG A 421 14.58 25.81 7.13
N SER A 422 15.57 25.12 6.57
CA SER A 422 15.37 24.06 5.59
C SER A 422 14.58 22.87 6.18
N LEU A 423 14.91 22.45 7.40
CA LEU A 423 14.15 21.42 8.11
C LEU A 423 12.73 21.90 8.47
N LEU A 424 12.59 23.09 9.07
CA LEU A 424 11.28 23.64 9.44
C LEU A 424 10.38 23.86 8.23
N ALA A 425 10.92 24.25 7.08
CA ALA A 425 10.15 24.40 5.85
C ALA A 425 9.55 23.06 5.40
N ARG A 426 10.29 21.95 5.51
CA ARG A 426 9.77 20.60 5.22
C ARG A 426 8.72 20.17 6.24
N CYS A 427 8.94 20.46 7.53
CA CYS A 427 7.94 20.20 8.57
C CYS A 427 6.65 21.01 8.34
N LEU A 428 6.77 22.29 7.98
CA LEU A 428 5.64 23.17 7.68
C LEU A 428 4.80 22.58 6.54
N TRP A 429 5.44 22.24 5.41
CA TRP A 429 4.72 21.66 4.29
C TRP A 429 4.16 20.27 4.58
N ALA A 430 4.84 19.46 5.41
CA ALA A 430 4.31 18.19 5.88
C ALA A 430 3.03 18.39 6.70
N VAL A 431 3.00 19.36 7.63
CA VAL A 431 1.80 19.71 8.41
C VAL A 431 0.69 20.21 7.50
N VAL A 432 0.96 21.24 6.68
CA VAL A 432 -0.04 21.85 5.79
C VAL A 432 -0.66 20.81 4.86
N ALA A 433 0.16 20.01 4.20
CA ALA A 433 -0.33 18.98 3.29
C ALA A 433 -1.08 17.87 4.03
N SER A 434 -0.65 17.48 5.23
CA SER A 434 -1.36 16.45 6.02
C SER A 434 -2.74 16.93 6.47
N VAL A 435 -2.86 18.17 6.95
CA VAL A 435 -4.15 18.77 7.32
C VAL A 435 -5.06 18.86 6.10
N ALA A 436 -4.54 19.35 4.97
CA ALA A 436 -5.32 19.47 3.74
C ALA A 436 -5.79 18.10 3.21
N VAL A 437 -4.93 17.08 3.24
CA VAL A 437 -5.28 15.73 2.78
C VAL A 437 -6.27 15.06 3.73
N LEU A 438 -6.10 15.18 5.05
CA LEU A 438 -7.07 14.65 6.01
C LEU A 438 -8.44 15.28 5.84
N ALA A 439 -8.50 16.61 5.69
CA ALA A 439 -9.76 17.32 5.47
C ALA A 439 -10.43 16.89 4.15
N ALA A 440 -9.66 16.78 3.08
CA ALA A 440 -10.19 16.38 1.78
C ALA A 440 -10.63 14.90 1.78
N ALA A 441 -9.86 14.01 2.42
CA ALA A 441 -10.19 12.60 2.54
C ALA A 441 -11.41 12.37 3.43
N SER A 442 -11.50 13.04 4.58
CA SER A 442 -12.67 12.96 5.46
C SER A 442 -13.92 13.53 4.80
N ALA A 443 -13.81 14.66 4.10
CA ALA A 443 -14.94 15.24 3.37
C ALA A 443 -15.41 14.33 2.23
N LEU A 444 -14.48 13.73 1.47
CA LEU A 444 -14.81 12.82 0.37
C LEU A 444 -15.45 11.54 0.87
N MET A 445 -14.88 10.92 1.91
CA MET A 445 -15.41 9.69 2.50
C MET A 445 -16.80 9.93 3.10
N GLY A 446 -16.97 11.00 3.87
CA GLY A 446 -18.25 11.40 4.44
C GLY A 446 -19.30 11.76 3.39
N TRP A 447 -18.92 12.45 2.30
CA TRP A 447 -19.83 12.77 1.20
C TRP A 447 -20.32 11.53 0.45
N LEU A 448 -19.43 10.58 0.16
CA LEU A 448 -19.81 9.32 -0.50
C LEU A 448 -20.67 8.44 0.41
N GLY A 449 -20.38 8.41 1.71
CA GLY A 449 -21.23 7.71 2.68
C GLY A 449 -22.60 8.36 2.82
N GLU A 450 -22.67 9.68 2.79
CA GLU A 450 -23.93 10.42 2.79
C GLU A 450 -24.81 10.06 1.59
N MET A 451 -24.23 9.93 0.39
CA MET A 451 -24.97 9.50 -0.81
C MET A 451 -25.61 8.12 -0.69
N GLN A 452 -25.14 7.28 0.24
CA GLN A 452 -25.63 5.92 0.46
C GLN A 452 -26.55 5.82 1.68
N MET A 453 -26.28 6.59 2.75
CA MET A 453 -26.86 6.39 4.09
C MET A 453 -27.72 7.58 4.58
N ALA A 454 -27.86 8.66 3.80
CA ALA A 454 -28.60 9.87 4.22
C ALA A 454 -30.06 9.58 4.63
N GLU A 455 -30.73 8.65 3.94
CA GLU A 455 -32.12 8.29 4.24
C GLU A 455 -32.26 7.47 5.54
N GLU A 456 -31.23 6.70 5.90
CA GLU A 456 -31.25 5.80 7.06
C GLU A 456 -30.76 6.46 8.35
N VAL A 457 -29.71 7.27 8.26
CA VAL A 457 -29.01 7.86 9.42
C VAL A 457 -29.35 9.34 9.61
N GLY A 458 -29.87 9.99 8.57
CA GLY A 458 -30.23 11.40 8.58
C GLY A 458 -29.18 12.31 7.94
N ALA A 459 -29.69 13.39 7.33
CA ALA A 459 -28.89 14.28 6.50
C ALA A 459 -27.72 14.93 7.26
N GLY A 460 -26.51 14.78 6.72
CA GLY A 460 -25.27 15.36 7.21
C GLY A 460 -24.54 14.51 8.26
N LYS A 461 -25.15 13.41 8.73
CA LYS A 461 -24.58 12.64 9.84
C LYS A 461 -23.38 11.81 9.42
N SER A 462 -23.39 11.25 8.22
CA SER A 462 -22.24 10.51 7.69
C SER A 462 -21.02 11.42 7.54
N PHE A 463 -21.28 12.66 7.08
CA PHE A 463 -20.25 13.68 6.95
C PHE A 463 -19.68 14.09 8.31
N GLU A 464 -20.53 14.32 9.31
CA GLU A 464 -20.12 14.65 10.67
C GLU A 464 -19.23 13.55 11.26
N LEU A 465 -19.69 12.30 11.24
CA LEU A 465 -18.96 11.14 11.78
C LEU A 465 -17.62 10.91 11.08
N SER A 466 -17.59 11.06 9.75
CA SER A 466 -16.34 10.95 9.00
C SER A 466 -15.37 12.09 9.35
N MET A 467 -15.88 13.31 9.55
CA MET A 467 -15.05 14.46 9.91
C MET A 467 -14.49 14.33 11.32
N THR A 468 -15.31 13.98 12.31
CA THR A 468 -14.86 13.79 13.70
C THR A 468 -13.80 12.68 13.80
N SER A 469 -14.08 11.51 13.21
CA SER A 469 -13.24 10.32 13.34
C SER A 469 -11.94 10.40 12.53
N THR A 470 -11.97 11.03 11.34
CA THR A 470 -10.80 11.07 10.43
C THR A 470 -10.03 12.37 10.57
N PHE A 471 -10.69 13.53 10.51
CA PHE A 471 -10.00 14.82 10.64
C PHE A 471 -9.57 15.09 12.08
N GLY A 472 -10.26 14.51 13.07
CA GLY A 472 -9.84 14.53 14.47
C GLY A 472 -8.44 13.93 14.72
N GLN A 473 -7.86 13.20 13.75
CA GLN A 473 -6.53 12.61 13.83
C GLN A 473 -5.37 13.59 13.53
N VAL A 474 -5.66 14.84 13.18
CA VAL A 474 -4.63 15.86 12.88
C VAL A 474 -3.57 16.00 13.99
N PRO A 475 -3.92 16.07 15.30
CA PRO A 475 -2.93 16.17 16.37
C PRO A 475 -1.93 15.02 16.40
N ALA A 476 -2.38 13.79 16.13
CA ALA A 476 -1.53 12.60 16.10
C ALA A 476 -0.47 12.69 14.99
N VAL A 477 -0.86 13.16 13.80
CA VAL A 477 0.08 13.34 12.67
C VAL A 477 1.08 14.46 12.98
N VAL A 478 0.63 15.57 13.55
CA VAL A 478 1.50 16.69 13.96
C VAL A 478 2.52 16.25 15.02
N ALA A 479 2.10 15.43 15.98
CA ALA A 479 3.01 14.81 16.95
C ALA A 479 4.06 13.93 16.26
N GLY A 480 3.65 13.07 15.32
CA GLY A 480 4.56 12.23 14.53
C GLY A 480 5.61 13.04 13.75
N ILE A 481 5.21 14.17 13.15
CA ILE A 481 6.12 15.11 12.46
C ILE A 481 7.15 15.68 13.45
N GLY A 482 6.73 16.09 14.65
CA GLY A 482 7.64 16.58 15.68
C GLY A 482 8.63 15.51 16.14
N VAL A 483 8.17 14.28 16.37
CA VAL A 483 9.02 13.14 16.78
C VAL A 483 10.07 12.84 15.72
N VAL A 484 9.70 12.74 14.44
CA VAL A 484 10.69 12.47 13.38
C VAL A 484 11.67 13.63 13.22
N ALA A 485 11.23 14.89 13.36
CA ALA A 485 12.11 16.05 13.31
C ALA A 485 13.16 16.00 14.43
N VAL A 486 12.77 15.65 15.66
CA VAL A 486 13.70 15.47 16.79
C VAL A 486 14.67 14.33 16.54
N LEU A 487 14.19 13.18 16.04
CA LEU A 487 15.05 12.04 15.71
C LEU A 487 16.10 12.41 14.66
N ILE A 488 15.72 13.13 13.60
CA ILE A 488 16.65 13.60 12.57
C ILE A 488 17.67 14.58 13.15
N ALA A 489 17.24 15.50 14.00
CA ALA A 489 18.07 16.55 14.56
C ALA A 489 19.08 16.04 15.59
N VAL A 490 18.60 15.24 16.57
CA VAL A 490 19.37 14.81 17.75
C VAL A 490 20.12 13.51 17.50
N VAL A 491 19.45 12.49 16.95
CA VAL A 491 20.04 11.16 16.73
C VAL A 491 19.80 10.70 15.28
N PRO A 492 20.42 11.36 14.29
CA PRO A 492 20.17 11.15 12.85
C PRO A 492 20.33 9.68 12.37
N ARG A 493 21.10 8.86 13.10
CA ARG A 493 21.27 7.42 12.84
C ARG A 493 20.00 6.61 13.16
N LEU A 494 19.21 7.06 14.12
CA LEU A 494 17.95 6.45 14.55
C LEU A 494 16.71 7.11 13.91
N SER A 495 16.88 7.94 12.88
CA SER A 495 15.75 8.53 12.13
C SER A 495 14.75 7.48 11.63
N GLY A 496 15.21 6.25 11.33
CA GLY A 496 14.33 5.13 10.96
C GLY A 496 13.48 4.56 12.09
N ALA A 497 13.79 4.85 13.37
CA ALA A 497 13.02 4.37 14.52
C ALA A 497 11.59 4.93 14.57
N ILE A 498 11.32 6.02 13.85
CA ILE A 498 9.96 6.57 13.68
C ILE A 498 8.98 5.51 13.15
N TRP A 499 9.43 4.60 12.29
CA TRP A 499 8.57 3.56 11.74
C TRP A 499 8.11 2.57 12.82
N ALA A 500 8.92 2.33 13.85
CA ALA A 500 8.51 1.53 15.00
C ALA A 500 7.48 2.29 15.86
N VAL A 501 7.59 3.61 15.97
CA VAL A 501 6.59 4.45 16.68
C VAL A 501 5.25 4.42 15.97
N ILE A 502 5.22 4.59 14.64
CA ILE A 502 3.99 4.55 13.84
C ILE A 502 3.38 3.15 13.87
N ALA A 503 4.17 2.12 13.54
CA ALA A 503 3.69 0.74 13.50
C ALA A 503 3.26 0.24 14.90
N GLY A 504 4.01 0.61 15.94
CA GLY A 504 3.66 0.32 17.33
C GLY A 504 2.37 0.99 17.76
N SER A 505 2.17 2.28 17.44
CA SER A 505 0.91 2.98 17.73
C SER A 505 -0.28 2.32 17.04
N MET A 506 -0.12 1.94 15.77
CA MET A 506 -1.17 1.22 15.03
C MET A 506 -1.47 -0.15 15.64
N PHE A 507 -0.43 -0.91 15.99
CA PHE A 507 -0.58 -2.22 16.63
C PHE A 507 -1.34 -2.11 17.95
N LEU A 508 -0.98 -1.13 18.79
CA LEU A 508 -1.65 -0.87 20.05
C LEU A 508 -3.12 -0.50 19.86
N GLN A 509 -3.43 0.30 18.85
CA GLN A 509 -4.81 0.69 18.57
C GLN A 509 -5.66 -0.47 18.05
N MET A 510 -5.10 -1.29 17.15
CA MET A 510 -5.88 -2.35 16.48
C MET A 510 -5.94 -3.65 17.28
N PHE A 511 -4.85 -4.02 17.95
CA PHE A 511 -4.73 -5.28 18.67
C PHE A 511 -4.61 -5.14 20.18
N GLY A 512 -4.45 -3.92 20.71
CA GLY A 512 -4.30 -3.72 22.14
C GLY A 512 -5.47 -4.29 22.93
N GLY A 513 -6.69 -4.11 22.41
CA GLY A 513 -7.92 -4.73 22.88
C GLY A 513 -7.86 -6.26 22.87
N LEU A 514 -7.43 -6.83 21.75
CA LEU A 514 -7.41 -8.27 21.48
C LEU A 514 -6.39 -9.04 22.34
N VAL A 515 -5.31 -8.38 22.76
CA VAL A 515 -4.21 -8.96 23.53
C VAL A 515 -4.30 -8.58 25.02
N ASP A 516 -5.39 -7.94 25.46
CA ASP A 516 -5.61 -7.49 26.85
C ASP A 516 -4.42 -6.69 27.42
N LEU A 517 -3.82 -5.82 26.60
CA LEU A 517 -2.73 -4.96 27.05
C LEU A 517 -3.20 -3.95 28.12
N PRO A 518 -2.34 -3.62 29.11
CA PRO A 518 -2.68 -2.66 30.15
C PRO A 518 -2.95 -1.26 29.57
N GLY A 519 -3.91 -0.53 30.14
CA GLY A 519 -4.41 0.75 29.61
C GLY A 519 -3.32 1.78 29.32
N TRP A 520 -2.35 1.95 30.22
CA TRP A 520 -1.22 2.88 30.03
C TRP A 520 -0.41 2.60 28.76
N LEU A 521 -0.37 1.34 28.31
CA LEU A 521 0.36 0.95 27.10
C LEU A 521 -0.47 1.26 25.85
N ARG A 522 -1.80 1.15 25.90
CA ARG A 522 -2.70 1.58 24.81
C ARG A 522 -2.69 3.10 24.67
N ASP A 523 -2.70 3.81 25.79
CA ASP A 523 -2.65 5.27 25.91
C ASP A 523 -1.35 5.90 25.36
N LEU A 524 -0.29 5.10 25.23
CA LEU A 524 0.99 5.52 24.64
C LEU A 524 0.90 5.69 23.12
N SER A 525 -0.12 5.12 22.48
CA SER A 525 -0.34 5.27 21.04
C SER A 525 -0.56 6.73 20.67
N LEU A 526 0.08 7.18 19.58
CA LEU A 526 -0.17 8.52 19.01
C LEU A 526 -1.63 8.74 18.62
N TYR A 527 -2.36 7.65 18.33
CA TYR A 527 -3.72 7.66 17.81
C TYR A 527 -4.79 7.33 18.86
N ALA A 528 -4.42 7.03 20.11
CA ALA A 528 -5.36 6.65 21.16
C ALA A 528 -6.33 7.78 21.55
N TRP A 529 -5.94 9.02 21.32
CA TRP A 529 -6.64 10.21 21.83
C TRP A 529 -7.47 10.94 20.77
N ALA A 530 -7.72 10.29 19.64
CA ALA A 530 -8.60 10.83 18.63
C ALA A 530 -10.07 10.84 19.12
N PRO A 531 -10.90 11.81 18.68
CA PRO A 531 -12.31 11.80 18.99
C PRO A 531 -12.97 10.50 18.50
N SER A 532 -13.66 9.81 19.40
CA SER A 532 -14.56 8.69 19.11
C SER A 532 -16.02 9.15 19.10
N VAL A 533 -16.86 8.37 18.45
CA VAL A 533 -18.28 8.62 18.27
C VAL A 533 -19.02 8.41 19.59
N GLY A 534 -19.76 9.43 20.03
CA GLY A 534 -20.50 9.41 21.30
C GLY A 534 -19.72 9.89 22.52
N GLU A 535 -18.39 10.09 22.42
CA GLU A 535 -17.59 10.69 23.48
C GLU A 535 -17.41 12.21 23.27
N THR A 536 -17.28 12.94 24.37
CA THR A 536 -16.90 14.35 24.32
C THR A 536 -15.47 14.48 23.81
N TRP A 537 -15.21 15.50 22.99
CA TRP A 537 -13.89 15.82 22.48
C TRP A 537 -12.83 15.86 23.60
N HIS A 538 -11.80 15.03 23.47
CA HIS A 538 -10.63 14.97 24.36
C HIS A 538 -9.69 16.16 24.12
N TRP A 539 -10.21 17.38 24.31
CA TRP A 539 -9.49 18.63 24.04
C TRP A 539 -8.11 18.72 24.72
N PRO A 540 -7.93 18.35 26.01
CA PRO A 540 -6.62 18.40 26.65
C PRO A 540 -5.57 17.55 25.93
N GLN A 541 -5.93 16.34 25.50
CA GLN A 541 -5.02 15.40 24.85
C GLN A 541 -4.70 15.83 23.42
N MET A 542 -5.67 16.36 22.68
CA MET A 542 -5.45 16.94 21.35
C MET A 542 -4.50 18.14 21.40
N VAL A 543 -4.67 19.03 22.40
CA VAL A 543 -3.77 20.16 22.64
C VAL A 543 -2.38 19.67 23.02
N LEU A 544 -2.27 18.65 23.88
CA LEU A 544 -1.00 18.04 24.28
C LEU A 544 -0.25 17.44 23.09
N LEU A 545 -0.90 16.63 22.25
CA LEU A 545 -0.29 16.02 21.07
C LEU A 545 0.18 17.07 20.06
N THR A 546 -0.64 18.09 19.81
CA THR A 546 -0.26 19.21 18.94
C THR A 546 0.94 19.97 19.54
N GLY A 547 0.93 20.18 20.85
CA GLY A 547 2.04 20.78 21.60
C GLY A 547 3.34 19.97 21.50
N ILE A 548 3.28 18.64 21.64
CA ILE A 548 4.43 17.74 21.43
C ILE A 548 4.99 17.89 20.03
N GLY A 549 4.12 17.95 19.01
CA GLY A 549 4.54 18.16 17.62
C GLY A 549 5.27 19.49 17.43
N VAL A 550 4.66 20.60 17.88
CA VAL A 550 5.22 21.95 17.74
C VAL A 550 6.53 22.12 18.53
N LEU A 551 6.56 21.67 19.78
CA LEU A 551 7.77 21.69 20.60
C LEU A 551 8.87 20.82 20.00
N GLY A 552 8.53 19.63 19.49
CA GLY A 552 9.48 18.76 18.81
C GLY A 552 10.11 19.43 17.58
N MET A 553 9.31 20.10 16.76
CA MET A 553 9.82 20.87 15.61
C MET A 553 10.74 22.03 16.06
N ALA A 554 10.39 22.74 17.13
CA ALA A 554 11.21 23.83 17.67
C ALA A 554 12.55 23.32 18.25
N VAL A 555 12.52 22.22 19.00
CA VAL A 555 13.72 21.54 19.51
C VAL A 555 14.61 21.07 18.37
N ALA A 556 14.02 20.45 17.35
CA ALA A 556 14.75 20.00 16.16
C ALA A 556 15.47 21.16 15.45
N ALA A 557 14.78 22.29 15.26
CA ALA A 557 15.36 23.49 14.68
C ALA A 557 16.55 24.03 15.51
N ALA A 558 16.39 24.11 16.83
CA ALA A 558 17.45 24.56 17.74
C ALA A 558 18.66 23.61 17.75
N SER A 559 18.42 22.29 17.71
CA SER A 559 19.48 21.28 17.69
C SER A 559 20.24 21.25 16.37
N VAL A 560 19.55 21.33 15.23
CA VAL A 560 20.20 21.39 13.91
C VAL A 560 21.03 22.66 13.76
N GLY A 561 20.58 23.79 14.32
CA GLY A 561 21.35 25.04 14.30
C GLY A 561 22.69 24.97 15.05
N ARG A 562 22.92 23.96 15.89
CA ARG A 562 24.15 23.77 16.67
C ARG A 562 25.01 22.60 16.18
N ARG A 563 24.55 21.87 15.16
CA ARG A 563 25.19 20.63 14.70
C ARG A 563 25.99 20.89 13.43
N ASP A 564 27.26 20.49 13.45
CA ASP A 564 28.09 20.45 12.24
C ASP A 564 27.63 19.32 11.32
N VAL A 565 27.54 19.61 10.02
CA VAL A 565 27.23 18.59 9.01
C VAL A 565 28.45 17.69 8.86
N LYS A 566 28.25 16.39 9.08
CA LYS A 566 29.26 15.37 8.77
C LYS A 566 28.96 14.83 7.39
N SER A 567 29.74 15.26 6.40
CA SER A 567 29.83 14.63 5.07
C SER A 567 30.34 13.21 5.18
#